data_AF-A0A1I1LZY3-F1
#
_entry.id   AF-A0A1I1LZY3-F1
#
_cell.length_a   1.000
_cell.length_b   1.000
_cell.length_c   1.000
_cell.angle_alpha   90.00
_cell.angle_beta   90.00
_cell.angle_gamma   90.00
#
_symmetry.space_group_name_H-M   'P 1'
#
loop_
_entity.id
_entity.type
_entity.pdbx_description
1 polymer ?
#
loop_
_entity_poly.entity_id
_entity_poly.type
_entity_poly.pdbx_seq_one_letter_code
_entity_poly.pdbx_strand_id
1 'polypeptide(L)'
;MTNIILDSNIILRQPKILGLQIPGMNFLVPMDVIEELNTRAVQRGAPFDKRIELITKASVQGTISIINPDSPFYRQYRELVNNTRLSGPDISIIAIALGLINKGDKVKIATQDKVIWKVAEENDIEILHEDDINNLLANFVQPTKNSADTVQKEISNYEKKEKKTFFSGIFTGTITTLTAVVIYKNIDILLQTINVWGTIIVIIIAAVGLFVFRERRKLSYGVFEFLVGIVTIIMLFQPVHFNLSTLNFNMDFNIRLIGGLYIMVRGQDNIVKGIKDTKIGLFLKDRYGIGS
;
A
#
# COMPACT_ATOMS: atom_id res chain seq x y z
N MET A 1 -31.83 8.59 -9.07
CA MET A 1 -30.40 8.28 -9.35
C MET A 1 -29.76 7.96 -8.01
N THR A 2 -28.89 6.97 -7.92
CA THR A 2 -28.19 6.60 -6.68
C THR A 2 -26.77 7.15 -6.72
N ASN A 3 -26.41 7.95 -5.73
CA ASN A 3 -25.10 8.57 -5.58
C ASN A 3 -24.21 7.70 -4.69
N ILE A 4 -23.05 7.25 -5.17
CA ILE A 4 -22.09 6.44 -4.42
C ILE A 4 -20.85 7.29 -4.14
N ILE A 5 -20.63 7.65 -2.88
CA ILE A 5 -19.47 8.46 -2.47
C ILE A 5 -18.30 7.54 -2.17
N LEU A 6 -17.15 7.79 -2.79
CA LEU A 6 -15.96 6.95 -2.71
C LEU A 6 -14.95 7.48 -1.69
N ASP A 7 -14.54 6.62 -0.76
CA ASP A 7 -13.41 6.82 0.14
C ASP A 7 -12.07 6.60 -0.60
N SER A 8 -11.00 7.27 -0.12
CA SER A 8 -9.64 7.05 -0.56
C SER A 8 -9.26 5.57 -0.49
N ASN A 9 -9.59 4.86 0.60
CA ASN A 9 -9.22 3.45 0.77
C ASN A 9 -9.88 2.53 -0.28
N ILE A 10 -11.10 2.84 -0.71
CA ILE A 10 -11.77 2.10 -1.80
C ILE A 10 -11.04 2.33 -3.11
N ILE A 11 -10.69 3.57 -3.43
CA ILE A 11 -9.95 3.91 -4.66
C ILE A 11 -8.57 3.25 -4.67
N LEU A 12 -7.88 3.20 -3.52
CA LEU A 12 -6.58 2.54 -3.38
C LEU A 12 -6.68 1.02 -3.66
N ARG A 13 -7.75 0.36 -3.21
CA ARG A 13 -7.95 -1.10 -3.33
C ARG A 13 -8.52 -1.55 -4.67
N GLN A 14 -9.42 -0.75 -5.22
CA GLN A 14 -10.25 -1.09 -6.37
C GLN A 14 -10.31 0.09 -7.36
N PRO A 15 -9.18 0.51 -7.96
CA PRO A 15 -9.16 1.66 -8.88
C PRO A 15 -10.06 1.46 -10.11
N LYS A 16 -10.45 0.21 -10.42
CA LYS A 16 -11.43 -0.12 -11.47
C LYS A 16 -12.79 0.53 -11.30
N ILE A 17 -13.17 0.87 -10.06
CA ILE A 17 -14.44 1.55 -9.82
C ILE A 17 -14.52 2.90 -10.54
N LEU A 18 -13.37 3.56 -10.78
CA LEU A 18 -13.29 4.83 -11.49
C LEU A 18 -13.68 4.71 -12.97
N GLY A 19 -13.59 3.52 -13.57
CA GLY A 19 -13.96 3.26 -14.95
C GLY A 19 -15.36 2.65 -15.12
N LEU A 20 -16.10 2.48 -14.02
CA LEU A 20 -17.41 1.82 -14.03
C LEU A 20 -18.50 2.82 -14.45
N GLN A 21 -19.39 2.39 -15.35
CA GLN A 21 -20.61 3.12 -15.69
C GLN A 21 -21.80 2.20 -15.44
N ILE A 22 -22.68 2.60 -14.52
CA ILE A 22 -23.89 1.86 -14.21
C ILE A 22 -25.10 2.77 -14.44
N PRO A 23 -26.06 2.39 -15.28
CA PRO A 23 -27.28 3.16 -15.48
C PRO A 23 -27.99 3.47 -14.16
N GLY A 24 -28.28 4.75 -13.93
CA GLY A 24 -28.96 5.21 -12.72
C GLY A 24 -28.08 5.33 -11.47
N MET A 25 -26.78 5.09 -11.56
CA MET A 25 -25.82 5.35 -10.50
C MET A 25 -24.81 6.44 -10.90
N ASN A 26 -24.37 7.24 -9.94
CA ASN A 26 -23.31 8.23 -10.10
C ASN A 26 -22.24 8.02 -9.04
N PHE A 27 -20.98 7.91 -9.44
CA PHE A 27 -19.85 7.77 -8.52
C PHE A 27 -19.29 9.15 -8.21
N LEU A 28 -19.17 9.46 -6.92
CA LEU A 28 -18.77 10.77 -6.43
C LEU A 28 -17.45 10.66 -5.69
N VAL A 29 -16.49 11.53 -6.02
CA VAL A 29 -15.20 11.62 -5.33
C VAL A 29 -15.09 12.99 -4.68
N PRO A 30 -15.09 13.09 -3.35
CA PRO A 30 -14.84 14.36 -2.66
C PRO A 30 -13.45 14.92 -2.98
N MET A 31 -13.32 16.24 -3.08
CA MET A 31 -12.00 16.88 -3.27
C MET A 31 -11.03 16.53 -2.13
N ASP A 32 -11.51 16.47 -0.89
CA ASP A 32 -10.69 16.12 0.28
C ASP A 32 -10.09 14.72 0.18
N VAL A 33 -10.76 13.78 -0.51
CA VAL A 33 -10.23 12.44 -0.81
C VAL A 33 -9.07 12.52 -1.81
N ILE A 34 -9.16 13.40 -2.81
CA ILE A 34 -8.09 13.64 -3.78
C ILE A 34 -6.86 14.26 -3.08
N GLU A 35 -7.09 15.23 -2.21
CA GLU A 35 -6.05 15.86 -1.41
C GLU A 35 -5.36 14.85 -0.49
N GLU A 36 -6.13 13.99 0.17
CA GLU A 36 -5.59 12.92 1.02
C GLU A 36 -4.69 11.96 0.23
N LEU A 37 -5.14 11.51 -0.94
CA LEU A 37 -4.34 10.66 -1.83
C LEU A 37 -3.01 11.34 -2.20
N ASN A 38 -3.05 12.65 -2.45
CA ASN A 38 -1.85 13.43 -2.78
C ASN A 38 -0.91 13.55 -1.57
N THR A 39 -1.45 13.89 -0.39
CA THR A 39 -0.67 13.98 0.86
C THR A 39 0.02 12.66 1.15
N ARG A 40 -0.68 11.52 1.04
CA ARG A 40 -0.11 10.18 1.22
C ARG A 40 1.00 9.88 0.20
N ALA A 41 0.89 10.37 -1.04
CA ALA A 41 1.96 10.22 -2.05
C ALA A 41 3.21 11.07 -1.73
N VAL A 42 3.02 12.34 -1.36
CA VAL A 42 4.11 13.26 -1.01
C VAL A 42 4.88 12.76 0.21
N GLN A 43 4.19 12.25 1.24
CA GLN A 43 4.82 11.64 2.41
C GLN A 43 5.71 10.42 2.07
N ARG A 44 5.47 9.76 0.94
CA ARG A 44 6.28 8.64 0.43
C ARG A 44 7.45 9.10 -0.46
N GLY A 45 7.60 10.41 -0.69
CA GLY A 45 8.59 10.98 -1.60
C GLY A 45 8.20 10.90 -3.07
N ALA A 46 6.94 10.59 -3.38
CA ALA A 46 6.41 10.69 -4.75
C ALA A 46 5.84 12.11 -4.98
N PRO A 47 6.05 12.71 -6.16
CA PRO A 47 5.57 14.06 -6.44
C PRO A 47 4.04 14.15 -6.51
N PHE A 48 3.35 13.06 -6.89
CA PHE A 48 1.90 12.96 -6.94
C PHE A 48 1.44 11.49 -6.95
N ASP A 49 0.18 11.23 -6.60
CA ASP A 49 -0.43 9.89 -6.74
C ASP A 49 -1.03 9.71 -8.15
N LYS A 50 -0.63 8.66 -8.87
CA LYS A 50 -1.15 8.37 -10.21
C LYS A 50 -2.66 8.11 -10.25
N ARG A 51 -3.26 7.71 -9.13
CA ARG A 51 -4.72 7.54 -9.04
C ARG A 51 -5.46 8.87 -9.18
N ILE A 52 -4.83 9.99 -8.83
CA ILE A 52 -5.39 11.32 -9.07
C ILE A 52 -5.53 11.59 -10.57
N GLU A 53 -4.54 11.21 -11.38
CA GLU A 53 -4.63 11.30 -12.85
C GLU A 53 -5.79 10.43 -13.39
N LEU A 54 -5.96 9.22 -12.84
CA LEU A 54 -7.07 8.33 -13.19
C LEU A 54 -8.44 8.93 -12.81
N ILE A 55 -8.54 9.55 -11.62
CA ILE A 55 -9.74 10.27 -11.15
C ILE A 55 -10.06 11.42 -12.12
N THR A 56 -9.09 12.26 -12.45
CA THR A 56 -9.30 13.38 -13.37
C THR A 56 -9.77 12.91 -14.74
N LYS A 57 -9.14 11.86 -15.30
CA LYS A 57 -9.56 11.31 -16.60
C LYS A 57 -10.94 10.66 -16.54
N ALA A 58 -11.24 9.91 -15.47
CA ALA A 58 -12.56 9.36 -15.20
C ALA A 58 -13.63 10.46 -15.13
N SER A 59 -13.31 11.58 -14.48
CA SER A 59 -14.22 12.73 -14.37
C SER A 59 -14.48 13.39 -15.72
N VAL A 60 -13.45 13.59 -16.54
CA VAL A 60 -13.60 14.10 -17.92
C VAL A 60 -14.45 13.15 -18.78
N GLN A 61 -14.38 11.85 -18.54
CA GLN A 61 -15.20 10.83 -19.22
C GLN A 61 -16.61 10.69 -18.65
N GLY A 62 -16.93 11.40 -17.57
CA GLY A 62 -18.24 11.32 -16.91
C GLY A 62 -18.52 9.98 -16.23
N THR A 63 -17.50 9.16 -15.95
CA THR A 63 -17.68 7.92 -15.15
C THR A 63 -17.77 8.23 -13.66
N ILE A 64 -17.15 9.33 -13.22
CA ILE A 64 -17.25 9.86 -11.86
C ILE A 64 -17.49 11.37 -11.89
N SER A 65 -17.95 11.93 -10.77
CA SER A 65 -18.06 13.38 -10.54
C SER A 65 -17.20 13.78 -9.34
N ILE A 66 -16.33 14.78 -9.51
CA ILE A 66 -15.56 15.36 -8.41
C ILE A 66 -16.44 16.40 -7.70
N ILE A 67 -16.61 16.27 -6.39
CA ILE A 67 -17.42 17.19 -5.58
C ILE A 67 -16.52 18.07 -4.73
N ASN A 68 -16.67 19.38 -4.86
CA ASN A 68 -16.02 20.33 -3.99
C ASN A 68 -16.81 20.47 -2.67
N PRO A 69 -16.17 20.29 -1.49
CA PRO A 69 -16.77 20.52 -0.19
C PRO A 69 -17.21 21.97 0.09
N ASP A 70 -16.84 22.97 -0.71
CA ASP A 70 -17.12 24.41 -0.43
C ASP A 70 -18.60 24.84 -0.39
N SER A 71 -19.56 23.91 -0.45
CA SER A 71 -20.97 24.26 -0.30
C SER A 71 -21.28 24.73 1.15
N PRO A 72 -22.18 25.71 1.35
CA PRO A 72 -22.59 26.16 2.69
C PRO A 72 -23.06 25.01 3.60
N PHE A 73 -23.68 23.98 3.01
CA PHE A 73 -24.13 22.77 3.70
C PHE A 73 -22.98 22.00 4.35
N TYR A 74 -21.82 21.93 3.71
CA TYR A 74 -20.65 21.24 4.27
C TYR A 74 -20.18 21.88 5.58
N ARG A 75 -20.15 23.21 5.66
CA ARG A 75 -19.72 23.91 6.88
C ARG A 75 -20.63 23.58 8.07
N GLN A 76 -21.93 23.52 7.83
CA GLN A 76 -22.92 23.17 8.84
C GLN A 76 -22.74 21.72 9.36
N TYR A 77 -22.55 20.76 8.45
CA TYR A 77 -22.35 19.36 8.85
C TYR A 77 -20.96 19.09 9.41
N ARG A 78 -19.94 19.83 8.97
CA ARG A 78 -18.58 19.74 9.51
C ARG A 78 -18.56 20.07 10.99
N GLU A 79 -19.26 21.11 11.44
CA GLU A 79 -19.32 21.45 12.87
C GLU A 79 -20.04 20.38 13.69
N LEU A 80 -21.08 19.77 13.14
CA LEU A 80 -21.82 18.67 13.78
C LEU A 80 -20.97 17.40 13.92
N VAL A 81 -20.16 17.11 12.90
CA VAL A 81 -19.31 15.91 12.84
C VAL A 81 -17.94 16.12 13.49
N ASN A 82 -17.44 17.35 13.64
CA ASN A 82 -16.16 17.68 14.27
C ASN A 82 -16.03 17.22 15.73
N ASN A 83 -17.14 16.88 16.40
CA ASN A 83 -17.13 16.29 17.74
C ASN A 83 -16.69 14.81 17.75
N THR A 84 -16.49 14.21 16.58
CA THR A 84 -16.02 12.83 16.41
C THR A 84 -14.54 12.79 16.03
N ARG A 85 -13.84 11.69 16.32
CA ARG A 85 -12.41 11.50 15.97
C ARG A 85 -12.20 11.18 14.48
N LEU A 86 -12.95 11.84 13.60
CA LEU A 86 -12.90 11.62 12.15
C LEU A 86 -11.83 12.49 11.50
N SER A 87 -11.23 11.99 10.42
CA SER A 87 -10.29 12.77 9.61
C SER A 87 -11.04 13.75 8.71
N GLY A 88 -10.34 14.77 8.19
CA GLY A 88 -10.93 15.75 7.25
C GLY A 88 -11.67 15.10 6.07
N PRO A 89 -11.06 14.12 5.36
CA PRO A 89 -11.72 13.38 4.29
C PRO A 89 -12.98 12.64 4.75
N ASP A 90 -12.96 12.00 5.92
CA ASP A 90 -14.13 11.27 6.44
C ASP A 90 -15.30 12.21 6.73
N ILE A 91 -15.01 13.37 7.33
CA ILE A 91 -16.00 14.42 7.57
C ILE A 91 -16.61 14.89 6.25
N SER A 92 -15.78 14.99 5.20
CA SER A 92 -16.22 15.38 3.86
C SER A 92 -17.20 14.39 3.23
N ILE A 93 -16.87 13.11 3.31
CA ILE A 93 -17.70 12.02 2.81
C ILE A 93 -19.08 12.07 3.47
N ILE A 94 -19.12 12.19 4.80
CA ILE A 94 -20.38 12.23 5.57
C ILE A 94 -21.16 13.51 5.28
N ALA A 95 -20.50 14.67 5.28
CA ALA A 95 -21.17 15.95 5.03
C ALA A 95 -21.80 16.02 3.63
N ILE A 96 -21.11 15.50 2.61
CA ILE A 96 -21.65 15.39 1.25
C ILE A 96 -22.85 14.43 1.24
N ALA A 97 -22.75 13.29 1.93
CA ALA A 97 -23.83 12.32 1.99
C ALA A 97 -25.10 12.91 2.61
N LEU A 98 -24.99 13.56 3.76
CA LEU A 98 -26.10 14.25 4.42
C LEU A 98 -26.68 15.36 3.55
N GLY A 99 -25.81 16.16 2.91
CA GLY A 99 -26.24 17.22 2.01
C GLY A 99 -27.05 16.72 0.80
N LEU A 100 -26.75 15.53 0.29
CA LEU A 100 -27.50 14.89 -0.80
C LEU A 100 -28.80 14.25 -0.31
N ILE A 101 -28.79 13.59 0.86
CA ILE A 101 -30.00 13.02 1.48
C ILE A 101 -31.04 14.10 1.74
N ASN A 102 -30.63 15.27 2.25
CA ASN A 102 -31.54 16.40 2.47
C ASN A 102 -32.17 16.94 1.19
N LYS A 103 -31.55 16.72 0.03
CA LYS A 103 -32.12 17.06 -1.28
C LYS A 103 -33.08 15.98 -1.81
N GLY A 104 -33.24 14.87 -1.08
CA GLY A 104 -34.06 13.73 -1.47
C GLY A 104 -33.34 12.72 -2.36
N ASP A 105 -32.01 12.81 -2.49
CA ASP A 105 -31.24 11.86 -3.28
C ASP A 105 -31.02 10.54 -2.53
N LYS A 106 -30.93 9.43 -3.27
CA LYS A 106 -30.49 8.15 -2.72
C LYS A 106 -28.96 8.13 -2.66
N VAL A 107 -28.39 7.92 -1.48
CA VAL A 107 -26.95 7.99 -1.26
C VAL A 107 -26.43 6.71 -0.63
N LYS A 108 -25.27 6.24 -1.11
CA LYS A 108 -24.48 5.21 -0.45
C LYS A 108 -23.04 5.69 -0.24
N ILE A 109 -22.40 5.23 0.82
CA ILE A 109 -20.97 5.49 1.06
C ILE A 109 -20.19 4.19 0.87
N ALA A 110 -19.20 4.22 -0.02
CA ALA A 110 -18.26 3.13 -0.21
C ALA A 110 -17.03 3.36 0.68
N THR A 111 -16.98 2.68 1.82
CA THR A 111 -15.88 2.77 2.79
C THR A 111 -15.71 1.48 3.59
N GLN A 112 -14.52 1.28 4.15
CA GLN A 112 -14.23 0.21 5.11
C GLN A 112 -13.97 0.74 6.52
N ASP A 113 -14.05 2.05 6.72
CA ASP A 113 -13.81 2.66 8.01
C ASP A 113 -15.04 2.44 8.91
N LYS A 114 -14.84 1.68 9.98
CA LYS A 114 -15.88 1.38 10.98
C LYS A 114 -16.39 2.64 11.68
N VAL A 115 -15.58 3.68 11.78
CA VAL A 115 -16.00 4.96 12.36
C VAL A 115 -16.98 5.66 11.42
N ILE A 116 -16.74 5.64 10.10
CA ILE A 116 -17.71 6.14 9.12
C ILE A 116 -18.97 5.29 9.12
N TRP A 117 -18.86 3.97 9.24
CA TRP A 117 -20.03 3.08 9.31
C TRP A 117 -20.96 3.46 10.46
N LYS A 118 -20.41 3.69 11.65
CA LYS A 118 -21.20 4.07 12.82
C LYS A 118 -21.97 5.37 12.58
N VAL A 119 -21.31 6.39 12.05
CA VAL A 119 -21.97 7.68 11.76
C VAL A 119 -22.98 7.56 10.63
N ALA A 120 -22.71 6.75 9.61
CA ALA A 120 -23.63 6.47 8.52
C ALA A 120 -24.90 5.77 9.01
N GLU A 121 -24.78 4.74 9.86
CA GLU A 121 -25.91 4.04 10.47
C GLU A 121 -26.78 4.98 11.32
N GLU A 122 -26.16 5.87 12.12
CA GLU A 122 -26.87 6.86 12.94
C GLU A 122 -27.68 7.88 12.11
N ASN A 123 -27.41 7.98 10.81
CA ASN A 123 -28.04 8.94 9.90
C ASN A 123 -28.76 8.25 8.71
N ASP A 124 -29.07 6.96 8.84
CA ASP A 124 -29.76 6.17 7.80
C ASP A 124 -29.08 6.20 6.42
N ILE A 125 -27.74 6.29 6.40
CA ILE A 125 -26.93 6.29 5.17
C ILE A 125 -26.49 4.86 4.87
N GLU A 126 -26.85 4.35 3.69
CA GLU A 126 -26.47 3.00 3.29
C GLU A 126 -24.96 2.89 3.04
N ILE A 127 -24.32 1.86 3.60
CA ILE A 127 -22.91 1.55 3.36
C ILE A 127 -22.79 0.52 2.24
N LEU A 128 -21.82 0.74 1.34
CA LEU A 128 -21.44 -0.20 0.31
C LEU A 128 -20.16 -0.93 0.74
N HIS A 129 -20.26 -2.22 1.05
CA HIS A 129 -19.12 -3.02 1.51
C HIS A 129 -18.23 -3.46 0.34
N GLU A 130 -17.06 -4.03 0.66
CA GLU A 130 -16.12 -4.51 -0.36
C GLU A 130 -16.73 -5.57 -1.27
N ASP A 131 -17.52 -6.47 -0.70
CA ASP A 131 -18.19 -7.53 -1.45
C ASP A 131 -19.23 -6.95 -2.43
N ASP A 132 -19.94 -5.90 -2.03
CA ASP A 132 -20.86 -5.19 -2.92
C ASP A 132 -20.12 -4.53 -4.07
N ILE A 133 -18.97 -3.89 -3.79
CA ILE A 133 -18.13 -3.30 -4.83
C ILE A 133 -17.61 -4.38 -5.78
N ASN A 134 -17.16 -5.52 -5.26
CA ASN A 134 -16.71 -6.65 -6.08
C ASN A 134 -17.86 -7.17 -6.96
N ASN A 135 -19.07 -7.25 -6.41
CA ASN A 135 -20.27 -7.62 -7.16
C ASN A 135 -20.60 -6.60 -8.26
N LEU A 136 -20.46 -5.29 -7.98
CA LEU A 136 -20.63 -4.24 -9.00
C LEU A 136 -19.59 -4.39 -10.12
N LEU A 137 -18.33 -4.63 -9.77
CA LEU A 137 -17.24 -4.82 -10.73
C LEU A 137 -17.37 -6.11 -11.55
N ALA A 138 -17.98 -7.15 -10.99
CA ALA A 138 -18.20 -8.43 -11.66
C ALA A 138 -19.41 -8.40 -12.61
N ASN A 139 -20.49 -7.73 -12.21
CA ASN A 139 -21.78 -7.77 -12.90
C ASN A 139 -21.95 -6.64 -13.93
N PHE A 140 -21.25 -5.52 -13.79
CA PHE A 140 -21.36 -4.39 -14.71
C PHE A 140 -20.14 -4.31 -15.64
N VAL A 141 -20.41 -4.59 -16.92
CA VAL A 141 -19.40 -4.62 -17.99
C VAL A 141 -18.93 -3.20 -18.32
N GLN A 142 -17.61 -3.08 -18.40
CA GLN A 142 -16.85 -1.91 -18.84
C GLN A 142 -17.44 -1.32 -20.13
N PRO A 143 -17.43 0.01 -20.29
CA PRO A 143 -18.14 0.68 -21.38
C PRO A 143 -17.76 0.11 -22.77
N THR A 144 -18.79 -0.13 -23.58
CA THR A 144 -18.68 -0.76 -24.89
C THR A 144 -18.01 0.15 -25.94
N LYS A 145 -16.76 -0.21 -26.25
CA LYS A 145 -16.17 -0.37 -27.58
C LYS A 145 -15.74 0.78 -28.48
N ASN A 146 -16.04 2.07 -28.27
CA ASN A 146 -15.52 3.11 -29.20
C ASN A 146 -14.88 4.37 -28.58
N SER A 147 -15.03 4.61 -27.28
CA SER A 147 -14.34 5.70 -26.54
C SER A 147 -13.83 5.28 -25.16
N ALA A 148 -14.15 4.06 -24.75
CA ALA A 148 -13.91 3.45 -23.45
C ALA A 148 -12.47 2.95 -23.22
N ASP A 149 -11.60 3.09 -24.21
CA ASP A 149 -10.32 2.37 -24.27
C ASP A 149 -9.13 3.11 -23.65
N THR A 150 -9.34 4.29 -23.04
CA THR A 150 -8.25 5.06 -22.40
C THR A 150 -8.22 4.87 -20.89
N VAL A 151 -9.25 5.27 -20.13
CA VAL A 151 -9.20 5.19 -18.65
C VAL A 151 -9.17 3.76 -18.14
N GLN A 152 -10.01 2.87 -18.68
CA GLN A 152 -10.04 1.48 -18.21
C GLN A 152 -8.73 0.73 -18.52
N LYS A 153 -8.16 1.01 -19.69
CA LYS A 153 -6.86 0.48 -20.10
C LYS A 153 -5.74 1.03 -19.23
N GLU A 154 -5.77 2.32 -18.90
CA GLU A 154 -4.82 2.96 -18.00
C GLU A 154 -4.93 2.42 -16.57
N ILE A 155 -6.14 2.24 -16.04
CA ILE A 155 -6.37 1.59 -14.73
C ILE A 155 -5.78 0.17 -14.74
N SER A 156 -6.09 -0.61 -15.78
CA SER A 156 -5.57 -1.98 -15.92
C SER A 156 -4.05 -2.02 -16.04
N ASN A 157 -3.46 -1.09 -16.78
CA ASN A 157 -2.01 -0.94 -16.91
C ASN A 157 -1.37 -0.52 -15.59
N TYR A 158 -2.02 0.37 -14.84
CA TYR A 158 -1.61 0.79 -13.51
C TYR A 158 -1.57 -0.41 -12.55
N GLU A 159 -2.65 -1.19 -12.46
CA GLU A 159 -2.70 -2.39 -11.61
C GLU A 159 -1.63 -3.42 -12.00
N LYS A 160 -1.45 -3.67 -13.31
CA LYS A 160 -0.39 -4.57 -13.80
C LYS A 160 0.99 -4.07 -13.40
N LYS A 161 1.23 -2.76 -13.49
CA LYS A 161 2.50 -2.14 -13.10
C LYS A 161 2.73 -2.22 -11.59
N GLU A 162 1.71 -2.01 -10.77
CA GLU A 162 1.78 -2.15 -9.31
C GLU A 162 2.14 -3.59 -8.92
N LYS A 163 1.41 -4.59 -9.46
CA LYS A 163 1.72 -6.01 -9.27
C LYS A 163 3.13 -6.35 -9.73
N LYS A 164 3.53 -5.91 -10.92
CA LYS A 164 4.90 -6.12 -11.44
C LYS A 164 5.95 -5.52 -10.52
N THR A 165 5.71 -4.32 -9.98
CA THR A 165 6.63 -3.65 -9.05
C THR A 165 6.76 -4.44 -7.74
N PHE A 166 5.65 -4.93 -7.19
CA PHE A 166 5.66 -5.79 -6.00
C PHE A 166 6.46 -7.08 -6.22
N PHE A 167 6.14 -7.86 -7.26
CA PHE A 167 6.83 -9.11 -7.55
C PHE A 167 8.30 -8.90 -7.95
N SER A 168 8.59 -7.86 -8.75
CA SER A 168 9.97 -7.49 -9.08
C SER A 168 10.75 -7.10 -7.82
N GLY A 169 10.09 -6.48 -6.85
CA GLY A 169 10.65 -6.15 -5.55
C GLY A 169 11.15 -7.40 -4.82
N ILE A 170 10.25 -8.37 -4.63
CA ILE A 170 10.54 -9.67 -3.97
C ILE A 170 11.62 -10.45 -4.73
N PHE A 171 11.49 -10.54 -6.05
CA PHE A 171 12.43 -11.27 -6.89
C PHE A 171 13.84 -10.68 -6.84
N THR A 172 13.94 -9.34 -6.92
CA THR A 172 15.23 -8.65 -6.79
C THR A 172 15.87 -8.91 -5.43
N GLY A 173 15.11 -8.78 -4.33
CA GLY A 173 15.63 -9.06 -2.98
C GLY A 173 16.12 -10.50 -2.82
N THR A 174 15.39 -11.46 -3.40
CA THR A 174 15.77 -12.88 -3.42
C THR A 174 17.07 -13.10 -4.18
N ILE A 175 17.20 -12.57 -5.41
CA ILE A 175 18.43 -12.67 -6.19
C ILE A 175 19.61 -12.02 -5.45
N THR A 176 19.44 -10.82 -4.91
CA THR A 176 20.49 -10.14 -4.15
C THR A 176 20.94 -10.97 -2.96
N THR A 177 20.01 -11.65 -2.28
CA THR A 177 20.36 -12.57 -1.18
C THR A 177 21.19 -13.74 -1.70
N LEU A 178 20.75 -14.42 -2.78
CA LEU A 178 21.50 -15.54 -3.36
C LEU A 178 22.91 -15.12 -3.76
N THR A 179 23.06 -13.95 -4.39
CA THR A 179 24.36 -13.37 -4.73
C THR A 179 25.21 -13.14 -3.48
N ALA A 180 24.64 -12.56 -2.41
CA ALA A 180 25.35 -12.35 -1.16
C ALA A 180 25.81 -13.67 -0.52
N VAL A 181 24.99 -14.73 -0.58
CA VAL A 181 25.35 -16.06 -0.11
C VAL A 181 26.49 -16.67 -0.92
N VAL A 182 26.46 -16.53 -2.25
CA VAL A 182 27.55 -17.00 -3.12
C VAL A 182 28.84 -16.25 -2.82
N ILE A 183 28.78 -14.92 -2.65
CA ILE A 183 29.93 -14.11 -2.26
C ILE A 183 30.49 -14.57 -0.91
N TYR A 184 29.62 -14.77 0.09
CA TYR A 184 30.01 -15.22 1.42
C TYR A 184 30.71 -16.59 1.39
N LYS A 185 30.18 -17.56 0.63
CA LYS A 185 30.79 -18.88 0.47
C LYS A 185 32.18 -18.85 -0.17
N ASN A 186 32.51 -17.78 -0.90
CA ASN A 186 33.78 -17.61 -1.59
C ASN A 186 34.60 -16.44 -1.00
N ILE A 187 34.31 -16.02 0.25
CA ILE A 187 34.93 -14.85 0.85
C ILE A 187 36.45 -15.02 1.03
N ASP A 188 36.92 -16.25 1.29
CA ASP A 188 38.34 -16.56 1.47
C ASP A 188 39.17 -16.23 0.22
N ILE A 189 38.63 -16.52 -0.97
CA ILE A 189 39.27 -16.23 -2.25
C ILE A 189 39.41 -14.71 -2.44
N LEU A 190 38.37 -13.95 -2.06
CA LEU A 190 38.37 -12.48 -2.15
C LEU A 190 39.40 -11.87 -1.18
N LEU A 191 39.46 -12.36 0.06
CA LEU A 191 40.38 -11.87 1.09
C LEU A 191 41.84 -12.20 0.77
N GLN A 192 42.12 -13.31 0.09
CA GLN A 192 43.47 -13.64 -0.36
C GLN A 192 43.94 -12.80 -1.55
N THR A 193 43.00 -12.32 -2.37
CA THR A 193 43.32 -11.57 -3.59
C THR A 193 43.50 -10.07 -3.31
N ILE A 194 42.83 -9.53 -2.29
CA ILE A 194 42.77 -8.09 -2.02
C ILE A 194 43.52 -7.76 -0.71
N ASN A 195 44.45 -6.79 -0.76
CA ASN A 195 45.12 -6.28 0.44
C ASN A 195 44.09 -5.73 1.46
N VAL A 196 44.44 -5.72 2.74
CA VAL A 196 43.60 -5.25 3.87
C VAL A 196 42.93 -3.90 3.57
N TRP A 197 43.69 -2.92 3.06
CA TRP A 197 43.16 -1.60 2.68
C TRP A 197 42.11 -1.66 1.57
N GLY A 198 42.29 -2.55 0.58
CA GLY A 198 41.30 -2.77 -0.47
C GLY A 198 40.00 -3.35 0.08
N THR A 199 40.09 -4.28 1.04
CA THR A 199 38.91 -4.85 1.70
C THR A 199 38.12 -3.78 2.46
N ILE A 200 38.80 -2.88 3.18
CA ILE A 200 38.16 -1.75 3.87
C ILE A 200 37.40 -0.85 2.88
N ILE A 201 38.02 -0.50 1.75
CA ILE A 201 37.39 0.32 0.71
C ILE A 201 36.15 -0.38 0.14
N VAL A 202 36.23 -1.69 -0.15
CA VAL A 202 35.10 -2.47 -0.65
C VAL A 202 33.94 -2.49 0.35
N ILE A 203 34.22 -2.63 1.65
CA ILE A 203 33.20 -2.58 2.70
C ILE A 203 32.51 -1.21 2.75
N ILE A 204 33.27 -0.11 2.66
CA ILE A 204 32.70 1.25 2.63
C ILE A 204 31.79 1.43 1.41
N ILE A 205 32.25 1.01 0.23
CA ILE A 205 31.47 1.08 -1.00
C ILE A 205 30.20 0.22 -0.88
N ALA A 206 30.30 -0.99 -0.32
CA ALA A 206 29.16 -1.86 -0.08
C ALA A 206 28.16 -1.23 0.91
N ALA A 207 28.64 -0.59 1.98
CA ALA A 207 27.78 0.09 2.96
C ALA A 207 26.99 1.24 2.32
N VAL A 208 27.66 2.08 1.51
CA VAL A 208 27.00 3.15 0.74
C VAL A 208 26.01 2.57 -0.28
N GLY A 209 26.40 1.49 -0.96
CA GLY A 209 25.54 0.78 -1.91
C GLY A 209 24.27 0.22 -1.25
N LEU A 210 24.40 -0.41 -0.09
CA LEU A 210 23.27 -0.91 0.71
C LEU A 210 22.37 0.22 1.19
N PHE A 211 22.94 1.36 1.60
CA PHE A 211 22.17 2.54 1.97
C PHE A 211 21.32 3.06 0.80
N VAL A 212 21.93 3.23 -0.38
CA VAL A 212 21.20 3.66 -1.59
C VAL A 212 20.14 2.63 -2.00
N PHE A 213 20.45 1.35 -1.87
CA PHE A 213 19.50 0.27 -2.17
C PHE A 213 18.29 0.30 -1.22
N ARG A 214 18.53 0.52 0.08
CA ARG A 214 17.48 0.70 1.10
C ARG A 214 16.55 1.87 0.77
N GLU A 215 17.10 3.03 0.42
CA GLU A 215 16.29 4.22 0.14
C GLU A 215 15.48 4.08 -1.16
N ARG A 216 16.07 3.51 -2.21
CA ARG A 216 15.41 3.42 -3.53
C ARG A 216 14.46 2.25 -3.67
N ARG A 217 14.70 1.13 -2.97
CA ARG A 217 13.95 -0.13 -3.16
C ARG A 217 13.65 -0.81 -1.83
N LYS A 218 12.91 -0.13 -0.95
CA LYS A 218 12.53 -0.59 0.40
C LYS A 218 12.01 -2.03 0.44
N LEU A 219 11.12 -2.41 -0.49
CA LEU A 219 10.58 -3.77 -0.57
C LEU A 219 11.68 -4.81 -0.86
N SER A 220 12.50 -4.58 -1.89
CA SER A 220 13.60 -5.49 -2.25
C SER A 220 14.62 -5.60 -1.13
N TYR A 221 14.97 -4.48 -0.51
CA TYR A 221 15.92 -4.43 0.59
C TYR A 221 15.38 -5.15 1.83
N GLY A 222 14.10 -4.96 2.17
CA GLY A 222 13.47 -5.66 3.29
C GLY A 222 13.39 -7.16 3.09
N VAL A 223 13.08 -7.62 1.86
CA VAL A 223 13.14 -9.05 1.50
C VAL A 223 14.58 -9.57 1.60
N PHE A 224 15.56 -8.81 1.13
CA PHE A 224 16.97 -9.15 1.27
C PHE A 224 17.39 -9.31 2.74
N GLU A 225 17.10 -8.33 3.60
CA GLU A 225 17.39 -8.42 5.03
C GLU A 225 16.72 -9.65 5.65
N PHE A 226 15.42 -9.84 5.40
CA PHE A 226 14.67 -10.97 5.94
C PHE A 226 15.32 -12.32 5.57
N LEU A 227 15.67 -12.51 4.30
CA LEU A 227 16.30 -13.74 3.84
C LEU A 227 17.75 -13.89 4.32
N VAL A 228 18.54 -12.80 4.42
CA VAL A 228 19.88 -12.83 5.03
C VAL A 228 19.80 -13.24 6.49
N GLY A 229 18.80 -12.75 7.23
CA GLY A 229 18.51 -13.21 8.59
C GLY A 229 18.25 -14.72 8.63
N ILE A 230 17.42 -15.24 7.71
CA ILE A 230 17.12 -16.68 7.63
C ILE A 230 18.39 -17.48 7.36
N VAL A 231 19.18 -17.06 6.37
CA VAL A 231 20.43 -17.75 6.03
C VAL A 231 21.41 -17.72 7.19
N THR A 232 21.53 -16.59 7.91
CA THR A 232 22.40 -16.46 9.08
C THR A 232 22.02 -17.49 10.14
N ILE A 233 20.73 -17.65 10.42
CA ILE A 233 20.24 -18.66 11.38
C ILE A 233 20.49 -20.07 10.85
N ILE A 234 20.18 -20.37 9.59
CA ILE A 234 20.43 -21.71 9.00
C ILE A 234 21.91 -22.07 9.11
N MET A 235 22.81 -21.16 8.74
CA MET A 235 24.26 -21.37 8.82
C MET A 235 24.74 -21.56 10.25
N LEU A 236 24.11 -20.88 11.22
CA LEU A 236 24.41 -21.04 12.65
C LEU A 236 24.10 -22.48 13.13
N PHE A 237 23.06 -23.12 12.57
CA PHE A 237 22.64 -24.47 12.90
C PHE A 237 23.20 -25.57 11.98
N GLN A 238 23.95 -25.22 10.93
CA GLN A 238 24.50 -26.16 9.95
C GLN A 238 25.71 -27.01 10.43
N PRO A 239 26.59 -26.57 11.36
CA PRO A 239 27.73 -27.39 11.73
C PRO A 239 27.30 -28.51 12.69
N VAL A 240 27.36 -29.74 12.16
CA VAL A 240 27.32 -31.03 12.86
C VAL A 240 25.92 -31.51 13.28
N HIS A 241 25.38 -32.47 12.51
CA HIS A 241 24.25 -33.36 12.85
C HIS A 241 23.31 -32.82 13.94
N PHE A 242 22.36 -31.96 13.58
CA PHE A 242 21.49 -31.21 14.48
C PHE A 242 21.15 -31.98 15.77
N ASN A 243 21.99 -31.80 16.79
CA ASN A 243 21.85 -32.44 18.08
C ASN A 243 21.71 -31.31 19.09
N LEU A 244 20.48 -31.14 19.59
CA LEU A 244 20.15 -30.11 20.56
C LEU A 244 21.02 -30.20 21.82
N SER A 245 21.52 -31.39 22.17
CA SER A 245 22.38 -31.58 23.34
C SER A 245 23.83 -31.12 23.13
N THR A 246 24.25 -30.85 21.88
CA THR A 246 25.58 -30.32 21.55
C THR A 246 25.57 -28.83 21.23
N LEU A 247 24.41 -28.18 21.25
CA LEU A 247 24.30 -26.73 21.11
C LEU A 247 24.85 -26.06 22.36
N ASN A 248 26.09 -25.61 22.27
CA ASN A 248 26.68 -24.78 23.31
C ASN A 248 26.20 -23.35 23.08
N PHE A 249 25.23 -22.89 23.89
CA PHE A 249 24.71 -21.51 23.89
C PHE A 249 25.74 -20.53 24.44
N ASN A 250 26.91 -20.48 23.80
CA ASN A 250 27.95 -19.53 24.10
C ASN A 250 27.55 -18.12 23.63
N MET A 251 28.30 -17.13 24.08
CA MET A 251 27.97 -15.73 23.78
C MET A 251 28.01 -15.42 22.28
N ASP A 252 28.92 -16.03 21.50
CA ASP A 252 29.00 -15.86 20.04
C ASP A 252 27.75 -16.41 19.34
N PHE A 253 27.29 -17.61 19.71
CA PHE A 253 26.06 -18.21 19.19
C PHE A 253 24.85 -17.32 19.48
N ASN A 254 24.71 -16.87 20.73
CA ASN A 254 23.57 -16.04 21.13
C ASN A 254 23.57 -14.69 20.41
N ILE A 255 24.74 -14.05 20.25
CA ILE A 255 24.88 -12.79 19.50
C ILE A 255 24.49 -12.98 18.03
N ARG A 256 24.94 -14.06 17.38
CA ARG A 256 24.58 -14.34 15.98
C ARG A 256 23.11 -14.67 15.80
N LEU A 257 22.51 -15.42 16.74
CA LEU A 257 21.09 -15.73 16.73
C LEU A 257 20.25 -14.46 16.88
N ILE A 258 20.55 -13.63 17.89
CA ILE A 258 19.86 -12.35 18.11
C ILE A 258 20.08 -11.41 16.93
N GLY A 259 21.29 -11.36 16.37
CA GLY A 259 21.61 -10.58 15.18
C GLY A 259 20.78 -11.00 13.97
N GLY A 260 20.69 -12.31 13.70
CA GLY A 260 19.86 -12.86 12.62
C GLY A 260 18.38 -12.53 12.79
N LEU A 261 17.82 -12.72 13.99
CA LEU A 261 16.44 -12.37 14.32
C LEU A 261 16.17 -10.86 14.18
N TYR A 262 17.09 -10.02 14.66
CA TYR A 262 16.98 -8.57 14.54
C TYR A 262 16.95 -8.13 13.07
N ILE A 263 17.82 -8.70 12.23
CA ILE A 263 17.83 -8.43 10.79
C ILE A 263 16.48 -8.85 10.17
N MET A 264 15.90 -9.99 10.56
CA MET A 264 14.56 -10.39 10.08
C MET A 264 13.47 -9.38 10.43
N VAL A 265 13.42 -8.93 11.68
CA VAL A 265 12.43 -7.95 12.15
C VAL A 265 12.57 -6.63 11.40
N ARG A 266 13.81 -6.16 11.19
CA ARG A 266 14.06 -4.97 10.36
C ARG A 266 13.65 -5.17 8.90
N GLY A 267 13.91 -6.35 8.35
CA GLY A 267 13.47 -6.71 7.00
C GLY A 267 11.96 -6.66 6.85
N GLN A 268 11.22 -7.17 7.84
CA GLN A 268 9.75 -7.09 7.88
C GLN A 268 9.25 -5.64 7.94
N ASP A 269 9.84 -4.78 8.78
CA ASP A 269 9.50 -3.34 8.83
C ASP A 269 9.70 -2.66 7.46
N ASN A 270 10.82 -2.95 6.78
CA ASN A 270 11.09 -2.44 5.44
C ASN A 270 10.13 -3.00 4.37
N ILE A 271 9.73 -4.27 4.49
CA ILE A 271 8.69 -4.88 3.63
C ILE A 271 7.37 -4.15 3.81
N VAL A 272 6.90 -3.97 5.05
CA VAL A 272 5.64 -3.28 5.39
C VAL A 272 5.65 -1.86 4.85
N LYS A 273 6.74 -1.11 5.08
CA LYS A 273 6.91 0.25 4.53
C LYS A 273 6.96 0.25 3.00
N GLY A 274 7.53 -0.78 2.39
CA GLY A 274 7.63 -0.93 0.94
C GLY A 274 6.29 -1.22 0.25
N ILE A 275 5.30 -1.75 0.97
CA ILE A 275 3.96 -2.05 0.46
C ILE A 275 2.87 -1.13 1.02
N LYS A 276 3.23 -0.12 1.84
CA LYS A 276 2.28 0.85 2.39
C LYS A 276 1.49 1.54 1.26
N ASP A 277 0.18 1.68 1.45
CA ASP A 277 -0.78 2.27 0.50
C ASP A 277 -0.90 1.57 -0.88
N THR A 278 -0.43 0.32 -0.95
CA THR A 278 -0.78 -0.63 -2.02
C THR A 278 -1.98 -1.47 -1.59
N LYS A 279 -2.61 -2.16 -2.54
CA LYS A 279 -3.70 -3.10 -2.22
C LYS A 279 -3.33 -4.11 -1.14
N ILE A 280 -2.10 -4.63 -1.17
CA ILE A 280 -1.61 -5.62 -0.19
C ILE A 280 -1.35 -4.98 1.17
N GLY A 281 -0.77 -3.77 1.19
CA GLY A 281 -0.51 -3.04 2.43
C GLY A 281 -1.81 -2.71 3.18
N LEU A 282 -2.84 -2.26 2.47
CA LEU A 282 -4.15 -1.99 3.07
C LEU A 282 -4.81 -3.27 3.62
N PHE A 283 -4.70 -4.38 2.90
CA PHE A 283 -5.19 -5.67 3.40
C PHE A 283 -4.52 -6.07 4.72
N LEU A 284 -3.20 -5.88 4.85
CA LEU A 284 -2.46 -6.18 6.08
C LEU A 284 -2.84 -5.25 7.23
N LYS A 285 -3.03 -3.96 6.94
CA LYS A 285 -3.50 -2.97 7.92
C LYS A 285 -4.84 -3.37 8.51
N ASP A 286 -5.79 -3.74 7.66
CA ASP A 286 -7.16 -3.94 8.12
C ASP A 286 -7.37 -5.30 8.80
N ARG A 287 -6.65 -6.33 8.34
CA ARG A 287 -6.76 -7.68 8.92
C ARG A 287 -5.92 -7.89 10.17
N TYR A 288 -4.74 -7.27 10.23
CA TYR A 288 -3.75 -7.54 11.27
C TYR A 288 -3.29 -6.29 12.04
N GLY A 289 -3.75 -5.08 11.69
CA GLY A 289 -3.30 -3.84 12.31
C GLY A 289 -1.85 -3.48 11.97
N ILE A 290 -1.29 -4.04 10.89
CA ILE A 290 0.12 -3.87 10.51
C ILE A 290 0.27 -2.69 9.54
N GLY A 291 1.22 -1.78 9.82
CA GLY A 291 1.60 -0.70 8.91
C GLY A 291 0.89 0.64 9.14
N SER A 292 0.30 0.82 10.33
CA SER A 292 -0.13 2.11 10.89
C SER A 292 1.02 3.12 10.90
#